data_AF-A0A1S9ACQ2-F1
#
_entry.id   AF-A0A1S9ACQ2-F1
#
_cell.length_a   1.000
_cell.length_b   1.000
_cell.length_c   1.000
_cell.angle_alpha   90.00
_cell.angle_beta   90.00
_cell.angle_gamma   90.00
#
_symmetry.space_group_name_H-M   'P 1'
#
loop_
_entity.id
_entity.type
_entity.pdbx_description
1 polymer ?
#
loop_
_entity_poly.entity_id
_entity_poly.type
_entity_poly.pdbx_seq_one_letter_code
_entity_poly.pdbx_strand_id
1 'polypeptide(L)'
;MWHVILYLIMKKQVVHISAMQSAKVMAAIYLVLSIPFGLLMAVPMLMGEQPMSILVLVLMPILYCVIGFVFTLVGAWIYNLVAARIGGFEFTTAEVGERS
;
A
#
# COMPACT_ATOMS: atom_id res chain seq x y z
N MET A 1 -8.55 -13.29 -37.14
CA MET A 1 -8.63 -13.78 -35.75
C MET A 1 -7.44 -13.33 -34.89
N TRP A 2 -6.19 -13.59 -35.31
CA TRP A 2 -4.98 -13.12 -34.59
C TRP A 2 -4.87 -11.60 -34.39
N HIS A 3 -5.26 -10.79 -35.39
CA HIS A 3 -5.25 -9.33 -35.26
C HIS A 3 -6.28 -8.78 -34.24
N VAL A 4 -7.35 -9.52 -33.95
CA VAL A 4 -8.36 -9.12 -32.94
C VAL A 4 -7.83 -9.38 -31.53
N ILE A 5 -7.11 -10.50 -31.34
CA ILE A 5 -6.48 -10.86 -30.06
C ILE A 5 -5.41 -9.83 -29.66
N LEU A 6 -4.63 -9.34 -30.64
CA LEU A 6 -3.62 -8.30 -30.40
C LEU A 6 -4.24 -6.94 -30.04
N TYR A 7 -5.41 -6.60 -30.59
CA TYR A 7 -6.11 -5.35 -30.25
C TYR A 7 -6.58 -5.31 -28.80
N LEU A 8 -6.86 -6.47 -28.19
CA LEU A 8 -7.31 -6.55 -26.80
C LEU A 8 -6.17 -6.40 -25.79
N ILE A 9 -4.90 -6.59 -26.18
CA ILE A 9 -3.75 -6.66 -25.27
C ILE A 9 -2.94 -5.36 -25.40
N MET A 10 -3.18 -4.41 -24.48
CA MET A 10 -2.45 -3.14 -24.43
C MET A 10 -1.35 -3.18 -23.37
N LYS A 11 -0.13 -2.79 -23.75
CA LYS A 11 0.94 -2.51 -22.79
C LYS A 11 0.80 -1.08 -22.27
N LYS A 12 0.70 -0.94 -20.95
CA LYS A 12 0.67 0.34 -20.24
C LYS A 12 1.80 0.38 -19.24
N GLN A 13 2.22 1.59 -18.86
CA GLN A 13 3.33 1.79 -17.94
C GLN A 13 2.97 2.82 -16.87
N VAL A 14 3.28 2.50 -15.61
CA VAL A 14 3.13 3.46 -14.51
C VAL A 14 4.38 4.34 -14.48
N VAL A 15 4.39 5.46 -15.19
CA VAL A 15 5.57 6.33 -15.26
C VAL A 15 5.69 7.31 -14.08
N HIS A 16 4.60 7.50 -13.33
CA HIS A 16 4.57 8.41 -12.19
C HIS A 16 3.52 7.97 -11.17
N ILE A 17 3.89 8.03 -9.88
CA ILE A 17 3.01 7.77 -8.74
C ILE A 17 2.90 9.06 -7.91
N SER A 18 1.68 9.47 -7.55
CA SER A 18 1.47 10.62 -6.67
C SER A 18 1.90 10.28 -5.24
N ALA A 19 3.11 10.71 -4.86
CA ALA A 19 3.74 10.33 -3.60
C ALA A 19 2.87 10.67 -2.38
N MET A 20 2.31 11.89 -2.32
CA MET A 20 1.48 12.33 -1.20
C MET A 20 0.16 11.55 -1.12
N GLN A 21 -0.48 11.29 -2.25
CA GLN A 21 -1.74 10.55 -2.26
C GLN A 21 -1.53 9.08 -1.87
N SER A 22 -0.51 8.43 -2.45
CA SER A 22 -0.14 7.07 -2.10
C SER A 22 0.25 6.94 -0.63
N ALA A 23 1.01 7.90 -0.08
CA ALA A 23 1.39 7.90 1.32
C ALA A 23 0.17 7.98 2.25
N LYS A 24 -0.81 8.84 1.98
CA LYS A 24 -2.07 8.89 2.76
C LYS A 24 -2.85 7.58 2.70
N VAL A 25 -2.96 6.98 1.51
CA VAL A 25 -3.65 5.70 1.34
C VAL A 25 -2.96 4.61 2.16
N MET A 26 -1.63 4.49 2.05
CA MET A 26 -0.87 3.49 2.81
C MET A 26 -0.93 3.75 4.31
N ALA A 27 -0.84 5.00 4.76
CA ALA A 27 -0.99 5.36 6.16
C ALA A 27 -2.34 4.89 6.74
N ALA A 28 -3.43 5.13 6.01
CA ALA A 28 -4.77 4.67 6.41
C ALA A 28 -4.86 3.14 6.44
N ILE A 29 -4.30 2.45 5.45
CA ILE A 29 -4.25 0.97 5.42
C ILE A 29 -3.48 0.44 6.63
N TYR A 30 -2.27 0.95 6.90
CA TYR A 30 -1.44 0.50 8.02
C TYR A 30 -2.11 0.79 9.37
N LEU A 31 -2.79 1.93 9.52
CA LEU A 31 -3.57 2.23 10.71
C LEU A 31 -4.66 1.19 10.91
N VAL A 32 -5.47 0.91 9.89
CA VAL A 32 -6.56 -0.07 9.97
C VAL A 32 -6.05 -1.47 10.26
N LEU A 33 -4.96 -1.90 9.62
CA LEU A 33 -4.33 -3.21 9.84
C LEU A 33 -3.69 -3.34 11.23
N SER A 34 -3.21 -2.24 11.80
CA SER A 34 -2.60 -2.25 13.12
C SER A 34 -3.62 -2.43 14.26
N ILE A 35 -4.89 -2.08 14.05
CA ILE A 35 -5.95 -2.24 15.07
C ILE A 35 -6.16 -3.71 15.47
N PRO A 36 -6.47 -4.65 14.55
CA PRO A 36 -6.62 -6.05 14.94
C PRO A 36 -5.34 -6.63 15.52
N PHE A 37 -4.16 -6.21 15.03
CA PHE A 37 -2.89 -6.62 15.61
C PHE A 37 -2.71 -6.13 17.06
N GLY A 38 -3.04 -4.87 17.33
CA GLY A 38 -3.05 -4.32 18.68
C GLY A 38 -4.02 -5.06 19.60
N LEU A 39 -5.23 -5.35 19.13
CA LEU A 39 -6.21 -6.13 19.90
C LEU A 39 -5.69 -7.54 20.26
N LEU A 40 -5.00 -8.21 19.34
CA LEU A 40 -4.35 -9.50 19.62
C LEU A 40 -3.25 -9.35 20.68
N MET A 41 -2.42 -8.30 20.62
CA MET A 41 -1.40 -8.03 21.64
C MET A 41 -2.00 -7.69 23.01
N ALA A 42 -3.22 -7.16 23.06
CA ALA A 42 -3.91 -6.85 24.30
C ALA A 42 -4.40 -8.11 25.06
N VAL A 43 -4.59 -9.25 24.38
CA VAL A 43 -5.10 -10.49 25.01
C VAL A 43 -4.26 -10.94 26.22
N PRO A 44 -2.94 -11.19 26.09
CA PRO A 44 -2.12 -11.60 27.25
C PRO A 44 -2.03 -10.51 28.33
N MET A 45 -2.16 -9.23 27.97
CA MET A 45 -2.23 -8.13 28.94
C MET A 45 -3.51 -8.20 29.78
N LEU A 46 -4.66 -8.47 29.16
CA LEU A 46 -5.94 -8.62 29.85
C LEU A 46 -6.00 -9.90 30.71
N MET A 47 -5.23 -10.93 30.35
CA MET A 47 -5.08 -12.16 31.14
C MET A 47 -4.06 -12.02 32.29
N GLY A 48 -3.39 -10.87 32.41
CA GLY A 48 -2.37 -10.63 33.44
C GLY A 48 -1.06 -11.39 33.21
N GLU A 49 -0.87 -12.00 32.04
CA GLU A 49 0.31 -12.81 31.72
C GLU A 49 1.50 -11.96 31.30
N GLN A 50 1.26 -10.76 30.76
CA GLN A 50 2.31 -9.83 30.39
C GLN A 50 2.00 -8.40 30.85
N PRO A 51 2.91 -7.76 31.60
CA PRO A 51 2.78 -6.36 31.95
C PRO A 51 3.10 -5.51 30.71
N MET A 52 2.08 -5.13 29.96
CA MET A 52 2.16 -4.18 28.86
C MET A 52 1.47 -2.87 29.25
N SER A 53 2.09 -1.74 28.93
CA SER A 53 1.48 -0.43 29.16
C SER A 53 0.38 -0.16 28.13
N ILE A 54 -0.77 0.33 28.59
CA ILE A 54 -1.86 0.83 27.72
C ILE A 54 -1.34 1.88 26.73
N LEU A 55 -0.32 2.66 27.13
CA LEU A 55 0.31 3.64 26.26
C LEU A 55 0.94 2.99 25.02
N VAL A 56 1.59 1.83 25.18
CA VAL A 56 2.19 1.09 24.06
C VAL A 56 1.10 0.60 23.11
N LEU A 57 -0.01 0.09 23.65
CA LEU A 57 -1.14 -0.41 22.87
C LEU A 57 -1.79 0.69 22.00
N VAL A 58 -1.85 1.93 22.51
CA VAL A 58 -2.41 3.09 21.80
C VAL A 58 -1.39 3.71 20.82
N LEU A 59 -0.12 3.80 21.21
CA LEU A 59 0.92 4.41 20.38
C LEU A 59 1.33 3.52 19.21
N MET A 60 1.24 2.19 19.35
CA MET A 60 1.63 1.26 18.28
C MET A 60 0.87 1.53 16.97
N PRO A 61 -0.47 1.58 16.92
CA PRO A 61 -1.21 1.91 15.71
C PRO A 61 -0.80 3.23 15.04
N ILE A 62 -0.54 4.26 15.86
CA ILE A 62 -0.09 5.56 15.39
C ILE A 62 1.30 5.44 14.76
N LEU A 63 2.20 4.69 15.39
CA LEU A 63 3.53 4.43 14.85
C LEU A 63 3.46 3.70 13.50
N TYR A 64 2.62 2.66 13.37
CA TYR A 64 2.41 1.96 12.10
C TYR A 64 1.88 2.89 11.00
N CYS A 65 0.94 3.78 11.33
CA CYS A 65 0.44 4.80 10.41
C CYS A 65 1.56 5.73 9.92
N VAL A 66 2.37 6.26 10.83
CA VAL A 66 3.48 7.17 10.51
C VAL A 66 4.54 6.46 9.67
N ILE A 67 4.94 5.24 10.06
CA ILE A 67 5.91 4.43 9.31
C ILE A 67 5.36 4.16 7.91
N GLY A 68 4.12 3.68 7.79
CA GLY A 68 3.48 3.42 6.50
C GLY A 68 3.43 4.65 5.59
N PHE A 69 3.13 5.82 6.16
CA PHE A 69 3.17 7.10 5.44
C PHE A 69 4.58 7.42 4.93
N VAL A 70 5.57 7.47 5.82
CA VAL A 70 6.93 7.92 5.49
C VAL A 70 7.59 6.99 4.49
N PHE A 71 7.52 5.67 4.70
CA PHE A 71 8.11 4.70 3.78
C PHE A 71 7.47 4.77 2.40
N THR A 72 6.16 4.96 2.32
CA THR A 72 5.47 5.09 1.03
C THR A 72 5.81 6.40 0.34
N LEU A 73 5.86 7.51 1.08
CA LEU A 73 6.21 8.82 0.54
C LEU A 73 7.61 8.80 -0.08
N VAL A 74 8.59 8.28 0.67
CA VAL A 74 9.98 8.14 0.22
C VAL A 74 10.07 7.13 -0.93
N GLY A 75 9.39 5.99 -0.81
CA GLY A 75 9.38 4.95 -1.84
C GLY A 75 8.80 5.44 -3.17
N ALA A 76 7.68 6.16 -3.16
CA ALA A 76 7.07 6.75 -4.35
C ALA A 76 7.96 7.83 -4.97
N TRP A 77 8.64 8.64 -4.14
CA TRP A 77 9.62 9.60 -4.63
C TRP A 77 10.81 8.92 -5.33
N ILE A 78 11.40 7.91 -4.70
CA ILE A 78 12.49 7.11 -5.28
C ILE A 78 12.02 6.44 -6.58
N TYR A 79 10.81 5.87 -6.57
CA TYR A 79 10.21 5.24 -7.74
C TYR A 79 10.14 6.21 -8.93
N ASN A 80 9.61 7.42 -8.72
CA ASN A 80 9.51 8.42 -9.79
C ASN A 80 10.88 8.84 -10.33
N LEU A 81 11.91 8.94 -9.46
CA LEU A 81 13.28 9.23 -9.89
C LEU A 81 13.85 8.12 -10.78
N VAL A 82 13.62 6.85 -10.42
CA VAL A 82 14.06 5.69 -11.21
C VAL A 82 13.27 5.59 -12.52
N ALA A 83 11.94 5.75 -12.46
CA ALA A 83 11.05 5.66 -13.60
C ALA A 83 11.36 6.71 -14.67
N ALA A 84 11.79 7.91 -14.27
CA ALA A 84 12.23 8.95 -15.19
C ALA A 84 13.51 8.60 -15.98
N ARG A 85 14.27 7.58 -15.58
CA ARG A 85 15.56 7.21 -16.19
C ARG A 85 15.48 5.96 -17.04
N ILE A 86 14.73 4.95 -16.59
CA ILE A 86 14.68 3.63 -17.25
C ILE A 86 13.26 3.20 -17.61
N GLY A 87 12.26 4.06 -17.38
CA GLY A 87 10.85 3.71 -17.47
C GLY A 87 10.32 3.14 -16.15
N GLY A 88 9.00 3.27 -15.95
CA GLY A 88 8.27 2.68 -14.82
C GLY A 88 7.84 1.24 -15.04
N PHE A 89 6.91 0.76 -14.21
CA PHE A 89 6.44 -0.62 -14.28
C PHE A 89 5.52 -0.84 -15.49
N GLU A 90 5.85 -1.80 -16.34
CA GLU A 90 5.00 -2.24 -17.44
C GLU A 90 3.94 -3.24 -16.96
N PHE A 91 2.73 -3.11 -17.49
CA PHE A 91 1.65 -4.03 -17.25
C PHE A 91 0.83 -4.21 -18.53
N THR A 92 0.30 -5.41 -18.69
CA THR A 92 -0.53 -5.78 -19.83
C THR A 92 -1.98 -5.77 -19.39
N THR A 93 -2.82 -4.99 -20.07
CA THR A 93 -4.27 -4.96 -19.83
C THR A 93 -5.01 -5.68 -20.94
N ALA A 94 -6.02 -6.46 -20.58
CA ALA A 94 -7.01 -6.99 -21.51
C ALA A 94 -8.31 -6.21 -21.37
N GLU A 95 -8.83 -5.64 -22.46
CA GLU A 95 -10.19 -5.08 -22.44
C GLU A 95 -11.21 -6.21 -22.40
N VAL A 96 -12.03 -6.25 -21.35
CA VAL A 96 -13.21 -7.11 -21.30
C VAL A 96 -14.34 -6.31 -21.92
N GLY A 97 -14.71 -6.63 -23.17
CA GLY A 97 -15.74 -5.90 -23.90
C GLY A 97 -17.03 -5.79 -23.09
N GLU A 98 -17.58 -4.56 -23.03
CA GLU A 98 -18.89 -4.26 -22.46
C GLU A 98 -19.95 -5.15 -23.13
N ARG A 99 -20.43 -6.17 -22.42
CA ARG A 99 -21.75 -6.73 -22.69
C ARG A 99 -22.76 -5.80 -22.01
N SER A 100 -23.14 -4.75 -22.74
CA SER A 100 -24.38 -4.01 -22.56
C SER A 100 -25.58 -4.94 -22.57
#